data_AF-A0A383VJG6-F1
#
_entry.id   AF-A0A383VJG6-F1
#
_cell.length_a   1.000
_cell.length_b   1.000
_cell.length_c   1.000
_cell.angle_alpha   90.00
_cell.angle_beta   90.00
_cell.angle_gamma   90.00
#
_symmetry.space_group_name_H-M   'P 1'
#
loop_
_entity.id
_entity.type
_entity.pdbx_description
1 polymer ?
#
loop_
_entity_poly.entity_id
_entity_poly.type
_entity_poly.pdbx_seq_one_letter_code
_entity_poly.pdbx_strand_id
1 'polypeptide(L)'
;MVVPADDAADTAGDGGSDVQPAAAPAAAQADAQGNWNKASKAVMPRVEMSLSFKTLRDMCGQEAVIDPSCLTSIKVLGEGAFAKVELAWYQPPGSASRVQVAVKRLKPELYNAADLQLFAKEVALMRKLSHRNIVDMVGVVDGCDCNVVQEFMSGGTLKQLVTRQMLSNGGRVYSLQEGLDICLQMARGLKYLHSCHPM
;
A
#
# COMPACT_ATOMS: atom_id res chain seq x y z
N MET A 1 1.41 -13.16 8.96
CA MET A 1 1.15 -14.53 9.46
C MET A 1 1.18 -15.47 8.26
N VAL A 2 2.01 -16.51 8.27
CA VAL A 2 2.23 -17.46 7.16
C VAL A 2 1.70 -18.83 7.60
N VAL A 3 0.93 -19.48 6.72
CA VAL A 3 0.54 -20.89 6.80
C VAL A 3 1.08 -21.55 5.52
N PRO A 4 1.73 -22.72 5.58
CA PRO A 4 2.37 -23.36 4.42
C PRO A 4 1.35 -23.87 3.39
N ALA A 5 1.77 -23.91 2.13
CA ALA A 5 1.00 -24.43 1.00
C ALA A 5 1.34 -25.92 0.77
N ASP A 6 0.31 -26.74 0.56
CA ASP A 6 0.42 -28.14 0.14
C ASP A 6 0.74 -28.25 -1.37
N ASP A 7 1.68 -29.13 -1.68
CA ASP A 7 2.12 -29.58 -2.99
C ASP A 7 1.07 -30.50 -3.65
N ALA A 8 0.78 -30.26 -4.93
CA ALA A 8 0.20 -31.26 -5.82
C ALA A 8 0.75 -31.06 -7.23
N ALA A 9 1.60 -31.99 -7.66
CA ALA A 9 2.06 -32.16 -9.03
C ALA A 9 1.14 -33.14 -9.76
N ASP A 10 0.73 -32.82 -11.00
CA ASP A 10 0.82 -33.74 -12.14
C ASP A 10 0.62 -33.00 -13.49
N THR A 11 0.88 -33.71 -14.59
CA THR A 11 1.69 -33.31 -15.74
C THR A 11 0.94 -33.06 -17.06
N ALA A 12 1.64 -32.33 -17.95
CA ALA A 12 1.72 -32.41 -19.42
C ALA A 12 0.51 -32.15 -20.35
N GLY A 13 0.73 -31.24 -21.30
CA GLY A 13 -0.08 -31.04 -22.51
C GLY A 13 0.44 -29.89 -23.37
N ASP A 14 1.31 -30.21 -24.33
CA ASP A 14 1.94 -29.34 -25.34
C ASP A 14 0.94 -28.82 -26.40
N GLY A 15 1.18 -27.64 -26.97
CA GLY A 15 0.36 -27.05 -28.02
C GLY A 15 0.58 -25.55 -28.23
N GLY A 16 1.60 -25.19 -29.00
CA GLY A 16 1.92 -23.81 -29.35
C GLY A 16 0.88 -23.11 -30.24
N SER A 17 0.70 -21.81 -30.00
CA SER A 17 0.45 -20.81 -31.05
C SER A 17 0.84 -19.43 -30.52
N ASP A 18 1.82 -18.82 -31.18
CA ASP A 18 2.20 -17.42 -31.01
C ASP A 18 1.02 -16.50 -31.31
N VAL A 19 0.53 -15.80 -30.28
CA VAL A 19 -0.30 -14.60 -30.43
C VAL A 19 0.23 -13.55 -29.47
N GLN A 20 1.02 -12.61 -29.99
CA GLN A 20 1.33 -11.35 -29.32
C GLN A 20 0.02 -10.56 -29.10
N PRO A 21 -0.31 -10.10 -27.88
CA PRO A 21 -1.23 -8.99 -27.71
C PRO A 21 -0.45 -7.68 -27.69
N ALA A 22 -0.97 -6.76 -28.49
CA ALA A 22 -0.47 -5.43 -28.79
C ALA A 22 -0.11 -4.59 -27.55
N ALA A 23 0.93 -3.77 -27.73
CA ALA A 23 1.35 -2.72 -26.81
C ALA A 23 0.17 -1.85 -26.35
N ALA A 24 0.03 -1.68 -25.04
CA ALA A 24 -0.91 -0.75 -24.43
C ALA A 24 -0.58 0.70 -24.86
N PRO A 25 -1.59 1.55 -25.15
CA PRO A 25 -1.37 2.87 -25.73
C PRO A 25 -0.77 3.85 -24.70
N ALA A 26 0.35 4.47 -25.06
CA ALA A 26 1.06 5.52 -24.32
C ALA A 26 0.25 6.81 -24.09
N ALA A 27 -0.95 6.92 -24.66
CA ALA A 27 -1.77 8.13 -24.62
C ALA A 27 -2.40 8.41 -23.23
N ALA A 28 -2.74 7.38 -22.45
CA ALA A 28 -3.41 7.57 -21.15
C ALA A 28 -2.49 8.12 -20.04
N GLN A 29 -1.16 8.05 -20.21
CA GLN A 29 -0.19 8.58 -19.25
C GLN A 29 0.06 10.08 -19.44
N ALA A 30 -0.10 10.61 -20.67
CA ALA A 30 0.11 12.03 -20.98
C ALA A 30 -1.01 12.92 -20.41
N ASP A 31 -2.26 12.46 -20.45
CA ASP A 31 -3.43 13.20 -19.98
C ASP A 31 -3.45 13.34 -18.45
N ALA A 32 -2.99 12.33 -17.73
CA ALA A 32 -2.81 12.39 -16.29
C ALA A 32 -1.72 13.42 -15.93
N GLN A 33 -0.52 13.32 -16.53
CA GLN A 33 0.63 14.19 -16.27
C GLN A 33 0.34 15.68 -16.55
N GLY A 34 -0.41 15.98 -17.62
CA GLY A 34 -0.81 17.34 -17.98
C GLY A 34 -1.82 17.94 -17.00
N ASN A 35 -2.77 17.14 -16.51
CA ASN A 35 -3.74 17.55 -15.50
C ASN A 35 -3.05 17.78 -14.14
N TRP A 36 -2.02 17.00 -13.83
CA TRP A 36 -1.19 17.13 -12.63
C TRP A 36 -0.34 18.38 -12.59
N ASN A 37 0.33 18.74 -13.69
CA ASN A 37 1.12 19.97 -13.74
C ASN A 37 0.25 21.21 -13.45
N LYS A 38 -1.04 21.14 -13.81
CA LYS A 38 -2.03 22.19 -13.58
C LYS A 38 -2.57 22.18 -12.15
N ALA A 39 -2.90 21.02 -11.58
CA ALA A 39 -3.33 20.87 -10.19
C ALA A 39 -2.20 21.21 -9.20
N SER A 40 -0.99 20.73 -9.47
CA SER A 40 0.23 21.05 -8.72
C SER A 40 0.48 22.56 -8.67
N LYS A 41 0.47 23.27 -9.81
CA LYS A 41 0.67 24.74 -9.83
C LYS A 41 -0.34 25.52 -8.98
N ALA A 42 -1.56 25.02 -8.78
CA ALA A 42 -2.62 25.71 -8.05
C ALA A 42 -2.65 25.37 -6.54
N VAL A 43 -2.20 24.17 -6.17
CA VAL A 43 -2.30 23.64 -4.80
C VAL A 43 -1.02 23.88 -4.00
N MET A 44 0.14 23.87 -4.65
CA MET A 44 1.46 24.01 -4.04
C MET A 44 1.62 25.26 -3.14
N PRO A 45 1.12 26.46 -3.49
CA PRO A 45 1.25 27.65 -2.64
C PRO A 45 0.49 27.56 -1.30
N ARG A 46 -0.47 26.63 -1.17
CA ARG A 46 -1.30 26.45 0.03
C ARG A 46 -0.85 25.28 0.91
N VAL A 47 -0.16 24.29 0.34
CA VAL A 47 0.51 23.21 1.10
C VAL A 47 1.76 23.78 1.81
N GLU A 48 2.46 24.73 1.18
CA GLU A 48 3.55 25.50 1.80
C GLU A 48 3.16 26.16 3.13
N MET A 49 1.91 26.61 3.27
CA MET A 49 1.47 27.40 4.44
C MET A 49 1.20 26.58 5.71
N SER A 50 1.12 25.25 5.65
CA SER A 50 0.72 24.42 6.79
C SER A 50 1.81 23.48 7.31
N LEU A 51 2.74 23.01 6.46
CA LEU A 51 3.68 21.94 6.84
C LEU A 51 5.10 22.08 6.24
N SER A 52 5.41 23.16 5.50
CA SER A 52 6.74 23.43 4.93
C SER A 52 7.33 22.40 3.94
N PHE A 53 6.51 21.54 3.32
CA PHE A 53 6.97 20.58 2.29
C PHE A 53 6.21 20.76 0.96
N LYS A 54 6.90 20.58 -0.18
CA LYS A 54 6.35 20.80 -1.54
C LYS A 54 5.89 19.49 -2.20
N THR A 55 6.47 18.33 -1.89
CA THR A 55 6.09 17.03 -2.47
C THR A 55 6.15 15.91 -1.42
N LEU A 56 5.54 14.74 -1.70
CA LEU A 56 5.70 13.58 -0.80
C LEU A 56 7.17 13.13 -0.72
N ARG A 57 7.89 13.31 -1.83
CA ARG A 57 9.35 13.15 -1.89
C ARG A 57 10.07 14.04 -0.86
N ASP A 58 9.70 15.33 -0.78
CA ASP A 58 10.29 16.24 0.21
C ASP A 58 9.96 15.83 1.65
N MET A 59 8.79 15.22 1.85
CA MET A 59 8.35 14.72 3.15
C MET A 59 9.03 13.43 3.58
N CYS A 60 9.53 12.60 2.66
CA CYS A 60 10.09 11.28 2.99
C CYS A 60 11.62 11.24 2.97
N GLY A 61 12.27 12.19 2.29
CA GLY A 61 13.71 12.16 2.01
C GLY A 61 14.02 11.21 0.84
N GLN A 62 15.18 11.38 0.21
CA GLN A 62 15.54 10.63 -1.02
C GLN A 62 15.61 9.11 -0.82
N GLU A 63 15.92 8.62 0.38
CA GLU A 63 16.08 7.20 0.67
C GLU A 63 14.76 6.40 0.68
N ALA A 64 13.63 7.07 0.88
CA ALA A 64 12.31 6.44 0.92
C ALA A 64 11.54 6.56 -0.40
N VAL A 65 12.20 6.99 -1.48
CA VAL A 65 11.62 7.13 -2.82
C VAL A 65 11.86 5.85 -3.62
N ILE A 66 10.78 5.25 -4.13
CA ILE A 66 10.80 4.00 -4.88
C ILE A 66 10.54 4.30 -6.35
N ASP A 67 11.45 3.87 -7.22
CA ASP A 67 11.24 3.95 -8.67
C ASP A 67 10.04 3.06 -9.07
N PRO A 68 9.07 3.56 -9.86
CA PRO A 68 7.96 2.77 -10.36
C PRO A 68 8.36 1.45 -11.04
N SER A 69 9.51 1.41 -11.71
CA SER A 69 10.04 0.21 -12.38
C SER A 69 10.41 -0.92 -11.40
N CYS A 70 10.68 -0.57 -10.13
CA CYS A 70 10.94 -1.54 -9.07
C CYS A 70 9.66 -2.20 -8.53
N LEU A 71 8.48 -1.78 -9.00
CA LEU A 71 7.18 -2.28 -8.57
C LEU A 71 6.46 -3.01 -9.69
N THR A 72 6.08 -4.26 -9.44
CA THR A 72 5.25 -5.06 -10.36
C THR A 72 3.91 -5.36 -9.69
N SER A 73 2.83 -4.73 -10.16
CA SER A 73 1.47 -4.97 -9.64
C SER A 73 1.01 -6.40 -9.91
N ILE A 74 0.37 -7.03 -8.92
CA ILE A 74 -0.11 -8.41 -8.97
C ILE A 74 -1.63 -8.43 -9.03
N LYS A 75 -2.29 -7.85 -8.01
CA LYS A 75 -3.75 -7.86 -7.89
C LYS A 75 -4.26 -6.74 -6.99
N VAL A 76 -5.53 -6.40 -7.13
CA VAL A 76 -6.21 -5.48 -6.22
C VAL A 76 -6.52 -6.22 -4.91
N LEU A 77 -6.13 -5.62 -3.78
CA LEU A 77 -6.44 -6.12 -2.43
C LEU A 77 -7.76 -5.57 -1.91
N GLY A 78 -8.05 -4.31 -2.25
CA GLY A 78 -9.29 -3.66 -1.87
C GLY A 78 -9.40 -2.27 -2.48
N GLU A 79 -10.64 -1.80 -2.59
CA GLU A 79 -10.94 -0.47 -3.07
C GLU A 79 -11.86 0.21 -2.06
N GLY A 80 -11.39 1.34 -1.52
CA GLY A 80 -12.17 2.17 -0.62
C GLY A 80 -12.77 3.37 -1.35
N ALA A 81 -13.39 4.26 -0.59
CA ALA A 81 -13.85 5.55 -1.11
C ALA A 81 -12.69 6.40 -1.65
N PHE A 82 -11.56 6.39 -0.93
CA PHE A 82 -10.46 7.33 -1.18
C PHE A 82 -9.30 6.76 -1.99
N ALA A 83 -9.08 5.45 -1.88
CA ALA A 83 -7.88 4.83 -2.42
C ALA A 83 -8.16 3.42 -2.92
N LYS A 84 -7.34 3.00 -3.87
CA LYS A 84 -7.22 1.63 -4.33
C LYS A 84 -5.94 1.04 -3.75
N VAL A 85 -6.03 -0.14 -3.15
CA VAL A 85 -4.87 -0.86 -2.59
C VAL A 85 -4.57 -2.06 -3.48
N GLU A 86 -3.34 -2.15 -3.95
CA GLU A 86 -2.86 -3.22 -4.82
C GLU A 86 -1.72 -3.98 -4.14
N LEU A 87 -1.71 -5.29 -4.30
CA LEU A 87 -0.55 -6.12 -3.99
C LEU A 87 0.44 -5.98 -5.13
N ALA A 88 1.70 -5.72 -4.80
CA ALA A 88 2.80 -5.65 -5.77
C ALA A 88 4.03 -6.42 -5.27
N TRP A 89 4.88 -6.84 -6.20
CA TRP A 89 6.27 -7.17 -5.90
C TRP A 89 7.10 -5.89 -5.88
N TYR A 90 7.93 -5.72 -4.87
CA TYR A 90 8.95 -4.70 -4.78
C TYR A 90 10.33 -5.34 -4.82
N GLN A 91 11.16 -4.92 -5.78
CA GLN A 91 12.56 -5.33 -5.87
C GLN A 91 13.44 -4.09 -5.62
N PRO A 92 14.09 -3.98 -4.44
CA PRO A 92 14.99 -2.87 -4.18
C PRO A 92 16.16 -2.84 -5.18
N PRO A 93 16.62 -1.66 -5.61
CA PRO A 93 17.82 -1.54 -6.45
C PRO A 93 19.02 -2.24 -5.80
N GLY A 94 19.73 -3.07 -6.56
CA GLY A 94 20.87 -3.84 -6.05
C GLY A 94 20.50 -5.07 -5.21
N SER A 95 19.22 -5.34 -4.97
CA SER A 95 18.74 -6.58 -4.35
C SER A 95 18.41 -7.62 -5.42
N ALA A 96 18.89 -8.85 -5.22
CA ALA A 96 18.47 -10.02 -6.00
C ALA A 96 17.10 -10.58 -5.54
N SER A 97 16.62 -10.17 -4.36
CA SER A 97 15.37 -10.63 -3.79
C SER A 97 14.26 -9.60 -3.94
N ARG A 98 13.04 -10.09 -4.17
CA ARG A 98 11.80 -9.31 -4.21
C ARG A 98 10.95 -9.61 -2.98
N VAL A 99 10.23 -8.60 -2.50
CA VAL A 99 9.30 -8.70 -1.37
C VAL A 99 7.90 -8.30 -1.80
N GLN A 100 6.87 -8.83 -1.15
CA GLN A 100 5.49 -8.40 -1.39
C GLN A 100 5.19 -7.13 -0.60
N VAL A 101 4.55 -6.17 -1.27
CA VAL A 101 4.16 -4.89 -0.68
C VAL A 101 2.71 -4.54 -1.03
N ALA A 102 2.09 -3.71 -0.21
CA ALA A 102 0.81 -3.08 -0.51
C ALA A 102 1.04 -1.67 -1.03
N VAL A 103 0.55 -1.37 -2.24
CA VAL A 103 0.60 -0.04 -2.85
C VAL A 103 -0.77 0.59 -2.70
N LYS A 104 -0.88 1.61 -1.85
CA LYS A 104 -2.09 2.40 -1.68
C LYS A 104 -2.01 3.61 -2.60
N ARG A 105 -2.90 3.66 -3.60
CA ARG A 105 -3.00 4.71 -4.60
C ARG A 105 -4.25 5.55 -4.35
N LEU A 106 -4.09 6.86 -4.19
CA LEU A 106 -5.23 7.79 -4.16
C LEU A 106 -5.93 7.77 -5.52
N LYS A 107 -7.26 7.82 -5.52
CA LYS A 107 -8.01 7.79 -6.78
C LYS A 107 -7.93 9.12 -7.53
N PRO A 108 -7.92 9.13 -8.88
CA PRO A 108 -7.80 10.36 -9.67
C PRO A 108 -8.87 11.41 -9.42
N GLU A 109 -10.06 10.99 -9.03
CA GLU A 109 -11.18 11.87 -8.74
C GLU A 109 -10.96 12.70 -7.46
N LEU A 110 -9.97 12.32 -6.64
CA LEU A 110 -9.69 12.91 -5.33
C LEU A 110 -8.40 13.71 -5.30
N TYR A 111 -7.93 14.17 -6.46
CA TYR A 111 -6.76 15.05 -6.58
C TYR A 111 -7.07 16.51 -6.24
N ASN A 112 -8.05 16.75 -5.36
CA ASN A 112 -8.29 18.08 -4.81
C ASN A 112 -7.34 18.36 -3.63
N ALA A 113 -7.19 19.65 -3.31
CA ALA A 113 -6.23 20.09 -2.29
C ALA A 113 -6.46 19.49 -0.90
N ALA A 114 -7.73 19.30 -0.51
CA ALA A 114 -8.08 18.82 0.83
C ALA A 114 -7.71 17.33 1.00
N ASP A 115 -8.04 16.51 0.00
CA ASP A 115 -7.76 15.08 0.01
C ASP A 115 -6.25 14.80 -0.09
N LEU A 116 -5.53 15.57 -0.91
CA LEU A 116 -4.07 15.51 -0.97
C LEU A 116 -3.41 15.89 0.37
N GLN A 117 -3.94 16.88 1.08
CA GLN A 117 -3.46 17.24 2.42
C GLN A 117 -3.72 16.13 3.44
N LEU A 118 -4.89 15.48 3.40
CA LEU A 118 -5.19 14.35 4.27
C LEU A 118 -4.25 13.17 3.98
N PHE A 119 -4.01 12.88 2.71
CA PHE A 119 -3.07 11.83 2.29
C PHE A 119 -1.64 12.16 2.77
N ALA A 120 -1.17 13.39 2.56
CA ALA A 120 0.14 13.83 3.03
C ALA A 120 0.28 13.71 4.55
N LYS A 121 -0.75 14.10 5.33
CA LYS A 121 -0.77 13.89 6.79
C LYS A 121 -0.68 12.41 7.16
N GLU A 122 -1.40 11.54 6.43
CA GLU A 122 -1.33 10.10 6.63
C GLU A 122 0.10 9.59 6.41
N VAL A 123 0.74 9.98 5.30
CA VAL A 123 2.14 9.62 4.98
C VAL A 123 3.12 10.15 6.03
N ALA A 124 2.97 11.41 6.46
CA ALA A 124 3.81 12.01 7.50
C ALA A 124 3.74 11.25 8.82
N LEU A 125 2.53 10.81 9.17
CA LEU A 125 2.28 10.05 10.39
C LEU A 125 2.90 8.66 10.26
N MET A 126 2.63 7.93 9.17
CA MET A 126 3.19 6.59 8.94
C MET A 126 4.72 6.58 8.97
N ARG A 127 5.37 7.59 8.39
CA ARG A 127 6.83 7.74 8.43
C ARG A 127 7.41 7.80 9.85
N LYS A 128 6.65 8.34 10.82
CA LYS A 128 7.10 8.49 12.21
C LYS A 128 6.80 7.26 13.07
N LEU A 129 5.98 6.33 12.58
CA LEU A 129 5.57 5.15 13.33
C LEU A 129 6.45 3.96 12.97
N SER A 130 7.07 3.35 13.97
CA SER A 130 7.80 2.10 13.81
C SER A 130 7.50 1.21 15.01
N HIS A 131 6.61 0.24 14.80
CA HIS A 131 6.17 -0.68 15.85
C HIS A 131 5.65 -1.98 15.24
N ARG A 132 6.02 -3.14 15.81
CA ARG A 132 5.64 -4.48 15.32
C ARG A 132 4.13 -4.69 15.10
N ASN A 133 3.28 -3.96 15.83
CA ASN A 133 1.81 -4.07 15.74
C ASN A 133 1.16 -2.91 14.96
N ILE A 134 1.95 -2.21 14.14
CA ILE A 134 1.49 -1.14 13.24
C ILE A 134 2.11 -1.41 11.88
N VAL A 135 1.32 -1.26 10.82
CA VAL A 135 1.78 -1.48 9.45
C VAL A 135 2.89 -0.50 9.12
N ASP A 136 4.05 -1.04 8.73
CA ASP A 136 5.22 -0.24 8.39
C ASP A 136 5.13 0.36 6.98
N MET A 137 5.70 1.55 6.83
CA MET A 137 5.81 2.25 5.55
C MET A 137 7.15 1.91 4.90
N VAL A 138 7.10 1.38 3.69
CA VAL A 138 8.30 1.07 2.90
C VAL A 138 8.81 2.31 2.17
N GLY A 139 7.89 3.12 1.62
CA GLY A 139 8.28 4.33 0.89
C GLY A 139 7.15 4.98 0.10
N VAL A 140 7.50 5.96 -0.72
CA VAL A 140 6.63 6.65 -1.68
C VAL A 140 7.11 6.40 -3.10
N VAL A 141 6.20 6.33 -4.06
CA VAL A 141 6.57 6.07 -5.46
C VAL A 141 7.00 7.36 -6.13
N ASP A 142 8.13 7.31 -6.84
CA ASP A 142 8.65 8.47 -7.56
C ASP A 142 7.73 8.93 -8.70
N GLY A 143 7.65 10.24 -8.91
CA GLY A 143 6.81 10.84 -9.94
C GLY A 143 5.30 10.64 -9.73
N CYS A 144 4.90 10.03 -8.62
CA CYS A 144 3.52 9.74 -8.25
C CYS A 144 3.29 10.08 -6.76
N ASP A 145 3.11 11.37 -6.46
CA ASP A 145 2.86 11.93 -5.12
C ASP A 145 1.51 11.50 -4.48
N CYS A 146 0.93 10.39 -4.93
CA CYS A 146 -0.35 9.84 -4.47
C CYS A 146 -0.28 8.34 -4.17
N ASN A 147 0.91 7.77 -4.17
CA ASN A 147 1.14 6.36 -3.92
C ASN A 147 2.04 6.20 -2.70
N VAL A 148 1.55 5.47 -1.70
CA VAL A 148 2.36 5.00 -0.58
C VAL A 148 2.55 3.49 -0.70
N VAL A 149 3.75 3.03 -0.38
CA VAL A 149 4.12 1.62 -0.36
C VAL A 149 4.26 1.20 1.10
N GLN A 150 3.57 0.14 1.47
CA GLN A 150 3.50 -0.41 2.82
C GLN A 150 3.86 -1.90 2.80
N GLU A 151 4.18 -2.45 3.96
CA GLU A 151 4.30 -3.91 4.07
C GLU A 151 2.99 -4.62 3.69
N PHE A 152 3.11 -5.80 3.10
CA PHE A 152 1.94 -6.60 2.74
C PHE A 152 1.49 -7.48 3.91
N MET A 153 0.23 -7.29 4.33
CA MET A 153 -0.42 -8.10 5.35
C MET A 153 -1.10 -9.34 4.74
N SER A 154 -0.36 -10.43 4.59
CA SER A 154 -0.82 -11.70 3.98
C SER A 154 -2.05 -12.32 4.64
N GLY A 155 -2.29 -12.05 5.93
CA GLY A 155 -3.42 -12.58 6.70
C GLY A 155 -4.78 -11.92 6.38
N GLY A 156 -4.79 -10.90 5.51
CA GLY A 156 -5.98 -10.12 5.22
C GLY A 156 -6.41 -9.23 6.40
N THR A 157 -7.67 -8.78 6.36
CA THR A 157 -8.21 -7.88 7.38
C THR A 157 -8.73 -8.65 8.59
N LEU A 158 -8.66 -8.03 9.78
CA LEU A 158 -9.26 -8.59 11.00
C LEU A 158 -10.77 -8.81 10.84
N LYS A 159 -11.47 -7.94 10.09
CA LYS A 159 -12.88 -8.12 9.74
C LYS A 159 -13.11 -9.46 9.02
N GLN A 160 -12.32 -9.77 8.00
CA GLN A 160 -12.42 -11.05 7.28
C GLN A 160 -12.15 -12.23 8.23
N LEU A 161 -11.14 -12.14 9.10
CA LEU A 161 -10.83 -13.19 10.06
C LEU A 161 -12.02 -13.46 11.01
N VAL A 162 -12.59 -12.40 11.60
CA VAL A 162 -13.73 -12.51 12.53
C VAL A 162 -14.97 -13.02 11.80
N THR A 163 -15.28 -12.50 10.61
CA THR A 163 -16.41 -12.95 9.81
C THR A 163 -16.28 -14.44 9.44
N ARG A 164 -15.07 -14.91 9.08
CA ARG A 164 -14.84 -16.34 8.80
C ARG A 164 -15.06 -17.21 10.04
N GLN A 165 -14.60 -16.78 11.22
CA GLN A 165 -14.86 -17.50 12.47
C GLN A 165 -16.35 -17.58 12.82
N MET A 166 -17.12 -16.52 12.54
CA MET A 166 -18.57 -16.49 12.80
C MET A 166 -19.37 -17.35 11.83
N LEU A 167 -18.96 -17.40 10.56
CA LEU A 167 -19.67 -18.12 9.49
C LEU A 167 -19.22 -19.59 9.35
N SER A 168 -18.15 -20.00 10.03
CA SER A 168 -17.67 -21.37 9.93
C SER A 168 -18.59 -22.31 10.71
N ASN A 169 -19.42 -23.07 9.98
CA ASN A 169 -20.31 -24.10 10.52
C ASN A 169 -19.49 -25.30 11.02
N GLY A 170 -18.89 -25.16 12.21
CA GLY A 170 -18.18 -26.23 12.92
C GLY A 170 -16.65 -26.21 12.78
N GLY A 171 -16.08 -25.41 11.89
CA GLY A 171 -14.63 -25.19 11.79
C GLY A 171 -14.17 -24.01 12.64
N ARG A 172 -13.30 -24.25 13.64
CA ARG A 172 -12.68 -23.15 14.40
C ARG A 172 -11.49 -22.59 13.60
N VAL A 173 -11.56 -21.30 13.26
CA VAL A 173 -10.51 -20.58 12.51
C VAL A 173 -9.40 -20.10 13.45
N TYR A 174 -9.75 -19.73 14.69
CA TYR A 174 -8.80 -19.41 15.75
C TYR A 174 -9.35 -19.80 17.14
N SER A 175 -8.45 -20.12 18.06
CA SER A 175 -8.71 -20.43 19.47
C SER A 175 -8.91 -19.19 20.32
N LEU A 176 -9.46 -19.36 21.53
CA LEU A 176 -9.57 -18.25 22.49
C LEU A 176 -8.20 -17.63 22.79
N GLN A 177 -7.16 -18.46 22.91
CA GLN A 177 -5.79 -18.00 23.16
C GLN A 177 -5.29 -17.11 22.01
N GLU A 178 -5.45 -17.54 20.77
CA GLU A 178 -5.08 -16.74 19.60
C GLU A 178 -5.89 -15.43 19.52
N GLY A 179 -7.18 -15.47 19.89
CA GLY A 179 -8.01 -14.28 20.01
C GLY A 179 -7.49 -13.27 21.05
N LEU A 180 -7.09 -13.76 22.23
CA LEU A 180 -6.48 -12.94 23.28
C LEU A 180 -5.13 -12.36 22.83
N ASP A 181 -4.32 -13.13 22.11
CA ASP A 181 -3.05 -12.67 21.55
C ASP A 181 -3.26 -11.57 20.50
N ILE A 182 -4.31 -11.65 19.67
CA ILE A 182 -4.70 -10.58 18.75
C ILE A 182 -5.07 -9.32 19.54
N CYS A 183 -5.93 -9.43 20.56
CA CYS A 183 -6.32 -8.30 21.40
C CYS A 183 -5.10 -7.66 22.10
N LEU A 184 -4.17 -8.46 22.62
CA LEU A 184 -2.96 -7.97 23.26
C LEU A 184 -2.05 -7.21 22.28
N GLN A 185 -1.91 -7.71 21.05
CA GLN A 185 -1.16 -7.04 20.00
C GLN A 185 -1.79 -5.69 19.61
N MET A 186 -3.12 -5.63 19.49
CA MET A 186 -3.83 -4.37 19.27
C MET A 186 -3.60 -3.38 20.40
N ALA A 187 -3.70 -3.83 21.66
CA ALA A 187 -3.46 -2.99 22.83
C ALA A 187 -2.02 -2.44 22.87
N ARG A 188 -1.02 -3.25 22.49
CA ARG A 188 0.38 -2.80 22.37
C ARG A 188 0.56 -1.74 21.30
N GLY A 189 -0.04 -1.93 20.12
CA GLY A 189 -0.04 -0.93 19.04
C GLY A 189 -0.69 0.39 19.47
N LEU A 190 -1.86 0.33 20.11
CA LEU A 190 -2.54 1.51 20.64
C LEU A 190 -1.74 2.22 21.73
N LYS A 191 -1.12 1.47 22.65
CA LYS A 191 -0.22 2.04 23.67
C LYS A 191 0.93 2.81 23.03
N TYR A 192 1.54 2.25 21.98
CA TYR A 192 2.59 2.93 21.23
C TYR A 192 2.07 4.21 20.58
N LEU A 193 0.94 4.13 19.86
CA LEU A 193 0.31 5.31 19.24
C LEU A 193 0.02 6.43 20.25
N HIS A 194 -0.47 6.09 21.44
CA HIS A 194 -0.71 7.06 22.52
C HIS A 194 0.58 7.67 23.09
N SER A 195 1.71 6.97 23.00
CA SER A 195 3.02 7.50 23.44
C SER A 195 3.66 8.42 22.41
N CYS A 196 3.30 8.25 21.13
CA CYS A 196 3.73 9.14 20.06
C CYS A 196 3.00 10.48 20.21
N HIS A 197 3.69 11.50 20.73
CA HIS A 197 3.15 12.86 20.76
C HIS A 197 3.12 13.42 19.32
N PRO A 198 1.94 13.69 18.73
CA PRO A 198 1.88 14.35 17.44
C PRO A 198 2.15 15.83 17.68
N MET A 199 3.40 16.25 17.50
CA MET A 199 3.75 17.67 17.41
C MET A 199 3.11 18.28 16.17
#